data_AF-A0A502GLY2-F1
#
_entry.id   AF-A0A502GLY2-F1
#
_cell.length_a   1.000
_cell.length_b   1.000
_cell.length_c   1.000
_cell.angle_alpha   90.00
_cell.angle_beta   90.00
_cell.angle_gamma   90.00
#
_symmetry.space_group_name_H-M   'P 1'
#
loop_
_entity.id
_entity.type
_entity.pdbx_description
1 polymer ?
#
loop_
_entity_poly.entity_id
_entity_poly.type
_entity_poly.pdbx_seq_one_letter_code
_entity_poly.pdbx_strand_id
1 'polypeptide(L)'
;MNNLFAQGTPVYRINAGGPQVTNGIGAFAADAYYSGGTPNAGNATIAGTANGAMYQSERAGGSFGYALPVSNGKYTVVLHFAETYWTAAGQRVFDVAAEGAKVLTRYDIV
;
A
#
# COMPACT_ATOMS: atom_id res chain seq x y z
N MET A 1 -9.26 33.23 4.62
CA MET A 1 -8.30 32.54 3.74
C MET A 1 -8.02 31.18 4.36
N ASN A 2 -8.63 30.10 3.86
CA ASN A 2 -8.43 28.75 4.41
C ASN A 2 -7.78 27.88 3.35
N ASN A 3 -6.48 27.68 3.52
CA ASN A 3 -5.67 26.79 2.72
C ASN A 3 -5.85 25.36 3.26
N LEU A 4 -6.82 24.63 2.70
CA LEU A 4 -6.91 23.19 2.85
C LEU A 4 -6.10 22.60 1.69
N PHE A 5 -5.04 21.86 2.00
CA PHE A 5 -4.23 21.14 1.01
C PHE A 5 -5.16 20.42 0.02
N ALA A 6 -5.29 20.95 -1.19
CA ALA A 6 -5.92 20.24 -2.27
C ALA A 6 -5.01 19.05 -2.59
N GLN A 7 -5.29 17.89 -1.99
CA GLN A 7 -4.76 16.64 -2.51
C GLN A 7 -5.28 16.55 -3.94
N GLY A 8 -4.40 16.74 -4.92
CA GLY A 8 -4.73 16.56 -6.32
C GLY A 8 -5.32 15.17 -6.54
N THR A 9 -6.18 15.04 -7.56
CA THR A 9 -6.76 13.75 -7.94
C THR A 9 -5.64 12.72 -8.10
N PRO A 10 -5.65 11.61 -7.32
CA PRO A 10 -4.61 10.61 -7.45
C PRO A 10 -4.70 9.97 -8.82
N VAL A 11 -3.55 9.82 -9.48
CA VAL A 11 -3.44 9.11 -10.77
C VAL A 11 -3.76 7.63 -10.58
N TYR A 12 -3.35 7.06 -9.45
CA TYR A 12 -3.58 5.68 -9.10
C TYR A 12 -3.96 5.52 -7.62
N ARG A 13 -4.88 4.58 -7.38
CA ARG A 13 -5.17 3.96 -6.09
C ARG A 13 -5.35 2.47 -6.35
N ILE A 14 -4.49 1.63 -5.77
CA ILE A 14 -4.43 0.20 -6.03
C ILE A 14 -4.61 -0.56 -4.71
N ASN A 15 -5.52 -1.53 -4.69
CA ASN A 15 -5.70 -2.44 -3.56
C ASN A 15 -4.82 -3.68 -3.74
N ALA A 16 -3.66 -3.70 -3.07
CA ALA A 16 -2.68 -4.79 -3.21
C ALA A 16 -3.30 -6.14 -2.82
N GLY A 17 -3.15 -7.13 -3.70
CA GLY A 17 -3.69 -8.49 -3.53
C GLY A 17 -5.22 -8.62 -3.54
N GLY A 18 -5.97 -7.54 -3.72
CA GLY A 18 -7.43 -7.53 -3.55
C GLY A 18 -8.22 -7.04 -4.76
N PRO A 19 -9.56 -7.18 -4.71
CA PRO A 19 -10.47 -6.59 -5.68
C PRO A 19 -10.59 -5.07 -5.48
N GLN A 20 -11.34 -4.40 -6.35
CA GLN A 20 -11.72 -2.99 -6.20
C GLN A 20 -12.42 -2.78 -4.85
N VAL A 21 -11.99 -1.78 -4.09
CA VAL A 21 -12.60 -1.39 -2.81
C VAL A 21 -12.82 0.12 -2.75
N THR A 22 -13.92 0.56 -2.15
CA THR A 22 -14.21 1.97 -1.92
C THR A 22 -14.34 2.20 -0.41
N ASN A 23 -13.64 3.20 0.11
CA ASN A 23 -13.64 3.53 1.52
C ASN A 23 -13.59 5.05 1.74
N GLY A 24 -13.38 5.51 2.99
CA GLY A 24 -13.34 6.93 3.33
C GLY A 24 -12.15 7.71 2.74
N ILE A 25 -11.14 7.02 2.22
CA ILE A 25 -9.99 7.61 1.50
C ILE A 25 -10.34 7.76 0.01
N GLY A 26 -11.09 6.80 -0.55
CA GLY A 26 -11.66 6.84 -1.88
C GLY A 26 -11.76 5.46 -2.54
N ALA A 27 -11.93 5.45 -3.86
CA ALA A 27 -11.98 4.21 -4.65
C ALA A 27 -10.56 3.75 -5.03
N PHE A 28 -10.23 2.52 -4.66
CA PHE A 28 -9.02 1.79 -5.04
C PHE A 28 -9.40 0.73 -6.07
N ALA A 29 -8.70 0.71 -7.20
CA ALA A 29 -8.85 -0.33 -8.21
C ALA A 29 -8.31 -1.68 -7.70
N ALA A 30 -8.71 -2.77 -8.34
CA ALA A 30 -8.16 -4.10 -8.08
C ALA A 30 -6.64 -4.14 -8.33
N ASP A 31 -5.95 -5.09 -7.71
CA ASP A 31 -4.50 -5.24 -7.81
C ASP A 31 -4.02 -5.31 -9.26
N ALA A 32 -3.06 -4.47 -9.63
CA ALA A 32 -2.54 -4.34 -10.98
C ALA A 32 -1.11 -3.80 -10.98
N TYR A 33 -0.41 -3.93 -12.12
CA TYR A 33 0.97 -3.42 -12.33
C TYR A 33 2.05 -4.06 -11.45
N TYR A 34 1.74 -5.18 -10.81
CA TYR A 34 2.67 -5.86 -9.91
C TYR A 34 3.61 -6.81 -10.65
N SER A 35 4.76 -7.09 -10.02
CA SER A 35 5.63 -8.21 -10.35
C SER A 35 6.07 -8.91 -9.06
N GLY A 36 6.13 -10.25 -9.09
CA GLY A 36 6.43 -11.05 -7.92
C GLY A 36 5.36 -11.00 -6.82
N GLY A 37 5.70 -11.59 -5.67
CA GLY A 37 4.78 -11.71 -4.54
C GLY A 37 3.57 -12.62 -4.80
N THR A 38 2.75 -12.79 -3.78
CA THR A 38 1.54 -13.60 -3.81
C THR A 38 0.41 -12.77 -3.20
N PRO A 39 -0.76 -12.68 -3.86
CA PRO A 39 -1.92 -12.05 -3.25
C PRO A 39 -2.38 -12.91 -2.07
N ASN A 40 -2.70 -12.25 -0.96
CA ASN A 40 -3.30 -12.87 0.20
C ASN A 40 -4.47 -12.00 0.67
N ALA A 41 -5.53 -12.62 1.15
CA ALA A 41 -6.69 -11.92 1.68
C ALA A 41 -7.28 -12.71 2.84
N GLY A 42 -7.68 -11.98 3.89
CA GLY A 42 -8.29 -12.54 5.08
C GLY A 42 -9.47 -11.71 5.57
N ASN A 43 -9.96 -12.06 6.75
CA ASN A 43 -11.06 -11.37 7.44
C ASN A 43 -10.63 -10.84 8.82
N ALA A 44 -9.32 -10.66 9.02
CA ALA A 44 -8.78 -10.11 10.26
C ALA A 44 -9.39 -8.73 10.54
N THR A 45 -9.70 -8.46 11.81
CA THR A 45 -10.06 -7.11 12.23
C THR A 45 -8.80 -6.26 12.27
N ILE A 46 -8.80 -5.15 11.56
CA ILE A 46 -7.67 -4.23 11.49
C ILE A 46 -7.90 -3.08 12.48
N ALA A 47 -7.07 -3.00 13.51
CA ALA A 47 -7.18 -1.98 14.54
C ALA A 47 -6.77 -0.59 14.01
N GLY A 48 -7.25 0.48 14.66
CA GLY A 48 -6.83 1.86 14.37
C GLY A 48 -7.36 2.46 13.06
N THR A 49 -8.30 1.79 12.37
CA THR A 49 -8.83 2.25 11.08
C THR A 49 -10.31 1.94 10.92
N ALA A 50 -11.05 2.87 10.29
CA ALA A 50 -12.41 2.62 9.80
C ALA A 50 -12.42 1.98 8.40
N ASN A 51 -11.26 1.90 7.74
CA ASN A 51 -11.11 1.44 6.36
C ASN A 51 -10.58 0.00 6.28
N GLY A 52 -10.96 -0.86 7.24
CA GLY A 52 -10.37 -2.20 7.43
C GLY A 52 -10.39 -3.08 6.18
N ALA A 53 -11.43 -2.99 5.35
CA ALA A 53 -11.58 -3.80 4.13
C ALA A 53 -10.40 -3.67 3.15
N MET A 54 -9.76 -2.50 3.07
CA MET A 54 -8.58 -2.30 2.21
C MET A 54 -7.31 -2.93 2.81
N TYR A 55 -7.26 -3.08 4.14
CA TYR A 55 -6.12 -3.62 4.87
C TYR A 55 -6.26 -5.13 5.16
N GLN A 56 -7.32 -5.75 4.62
CA GLN A 56 -7.57 -7.19 4.72
C GLN A 56 -6.99 -7.98 3.54
N SER A 57 -6.63 -7.29 2.46
CA SER A 57 -5.88 -7.85 1.33
C SER A 57 -4.47 -7.27 1.29
N GLU A 58 -3.52 -8.09 0.87
CA GLU A 58 -2.11 -7.73 0.74
C GLU A 58 -1.47 -8.46 -0.45
N ARG A 59 -0.37 -7.89 -0.95
CA ARG A 59 0.61 -8.65 -1.73
C ARG A 59 1.82 -8.86 -0.84
N ALA A 60 2.17 -10.11 -0.58
CA ALA A 60 3.24 -10.50 0.33
C ALA A 60 4.18 -11.53 -0.31
N GLY A 61 5.27 -11.87 0.38
CA GLY A 61 6.25 -12.87 -0.06
C GLY A 61 7.63 -12.27 -0.25
N GLY A 62 8.44 -12.89 -1.11
CA GLY A 62 9.77 -12.38 -1.49
C GLY A 62 9.69 -11.01 -2.17
N SER A 63 10.78 -10.55 -2.79
CA SER A 63 10.79 -9.24 -3.46
C SER A 63 9.67 -9.12 -4.49
N PHE A 64 8.86 -8.08 -4.34
CA PHE A 64 7.81 -7.71 -5.28
C PHE A 64 7.85 -6.19 -5.50
N GLY A 65 7.20 -5.75 -6.57
CA GLY A 65 7.18 -4.34 -6.91
C GLY A 65 5.97 -3.98 -7.77
N TYR A 66 5.83 -2.68 -8.01
CA TYR A 66 4.78 -2.09 -8.81
C TYR A 66 5.39 -1.13 -9.84
N ALA A 67 5.03 -1.28 -11.11
CA ALA A 67 5.50 -0.43 -12.21
C ALA A 67 4.31 0.31 -12.85
N LEU A 68 4.01 1.51 -12.35
CA LEU A 68 2.86 2.29 -12.75
C LEU A 68 3.24 3.24 -13.89
N PRO A 69 2.60 3.17 -15.07
CA PRO A 69 2.85 4.12 -16.15
C PRO A 69 2.44 5.53 -15.73
N VAL A 70 3.40 6.45 -15.65
CA VAL A 70 3.15 7.86 -15.35
C VAL A 70 3.95 8.74 -16.30
N SER A 71 3.44 9.94 -16.59
CA SER A 71 4.22 10.96 -17.28
C SER A 71 5.33 11.48 -16.38
N ASN A 72 6.39 12.07 -16.94
CA ASN A 72 7.43 12.70 -16.14
C ASN A 72 6.84 13.81 -15.27
N GLY A 73 7.09 13.75 -13.96
CA GLY A 73 6.52 14.68 -13.00
C GLY A 73 6.95 14.39 -11.58
N LYS A 74 6.45 15.22 -10.65
CA LYS A 74 6.60 14.99 -9.21
C LYS A 74 5.33 14.35 -8.68
N TYR A 75 5.49 13.25 -7.95
CA TYR A 75 4.38 12.49 -7.41
C TYR A 75 4.56 12.29 -5.90
N THR A 76 3.44 12.35 -5.18
CA THR A 76 3.38 11.86 -3.81
C THR A 76 3.00 10.38 -3.87
N VAL A 77 3.85 9.52 -3.34
CA VAL A 77 3.56 8.09 -3.17
C VAL A 77 3.12 7.88 -1.73
N VAL A 78 1.91 7.34 -1.55
CA VAL A 78 1.39 6.95 -0.23
C VAL A 78 1.33 5.44 -0.19
N LEU A 79 2.04 4.84 0.76
CA LEU A 79 2.04 3.40 0.99
C LEU A 79 1.20 3.09 2.22
N HIS A 80 0.31 2.12 2.06
CA HIS A 80 -0.56 1.62 3.11
C HIS A 80 -0.05 0.26 3.54
N PHE A 81 0.24 0.11 4.83
CA PHE A 81 0.72 -1.14 5.42
C PHE A 81 -0.23 -1.60 6.51
N ALA A 82 -0.37 -2.92 6.63
CA ALA A 82 -0.96 -3.58 7.78
C ALA A 82 -0.21 -4.91 7.97
N GLU A 83 0.23 -5.21 9.19
CA GLU A 83 0.69 -6.56 9.53
C GLU A 83 -0.51 -7.37 9.99
N THR A 84 -0.77 -8.47 9.30
CA THR A 84 -1.92 -9.34 9.56
C THR A 84 -1.52 -10.74 10.02
N TYR A 85 -0.21 -11.02 10.09
CA TYR A 85 0.33 -12.34 10.36
C TYR A 85 1.28 -12.36 11.57
N TRP A 86 2.32 -11.52 11.54
CA TRP A 86 3.30 -11.44 12.63
C TRP A 86 2.79 -10.59 13.80
N THR A 87 3.24 -10.93 15.00
CA THR A 87 2.73 -10.33 16.24
C THR A 87 3.83 -9.68 17.08
N ALA A 88 5.09 -9.74 16.63
CA ALA A 88 6.21 -9.13 17.32
C ALA A 88 7.14 -8.39 16.34
N ALA A 89 7.73 -7.30 16.83
CA ALA A 89 8.76 -6.56 16.13
C ALA A 89 9.95 -7.47 15.77
N GLY A 90 10.57 -7.19 14.64
CA GLY A 90 11.72 -7.87 14.07
C GLY A 90 11.39 -9.11 13.25
N GLN A 91 10.13 -9.57 13.24
CA GLN A 91 9.72 -10.76 12.48
C GLN A 91 9.59 -10.48 10.98
N ARG A 92 9.20 -9.26 10.61
CA ARG A 92 9.18 -8.78 9.23
C ARG A 92 9.85 -7.43 9.15
N VAL A 93 11.05 -7.42 8.59
CA VAL A 93 11.84 -6.20 8.35
C VAL A 93 12.14 -6.13 6.86
N PHE A 94 11.78 -5.03 6.22
CA PHE A 94 11.95 -4.86 4.77
C PHE A 94 12.43 -3.47 4.39
N ASP A 95 13.01 -3.37 3.20
CA ASP A 95 13.34 -2.09 2.58
C ASP A 95 12.25 -1.74 1.54
N VAL A 96 12.04 -0.45 1.30
CA VAL A 96 11.24 0.04 0.18
C VAL A 96 12.11 0.91 -0.70
N ALA A 97 12.06 0.68 -2.00
CA ALA A 97 12.69 1.53 -3.00
C ALA A 97 11.65 2.10 -3.96
N ALA A 98 11.84 3.35 -4.39
CA ALA A 98 11.09 4.01 -5.45
C ALA A 98 12.07 4.42 -6.55
N GLU A 99 11.81 4.04 -7.80
CA GLU A 99 12.69 4.33 -8.94
C GLU A 99 14.17 3.96 -8.69
N GLY A 100 14.40 2.80 -8.05
CA GLY A 100 15.74 2.28 -7.73
C GLY A 100 16.43 2.89 -6.50
N ALA A 101 15.86 3.93 -5.89
CA ALA A 101 16.39 4.54 -4.68
C ALA A 101 15.66 4.05 -3.43
N LYS A 102 16.39 3.61 -2.39
CA LYS A 102 15.77 3.24 -1.10
C LYS A 102 15.14 4.48 -0.45
N VAL A 103 13.87 4.36 -0.09
CA VAL A 103 13.08 5.39 0.60
C VAL A 103 12.69 4.99 2.02
N LEU A 104 12.62 3.69 2.30
CA LEU A 104 12.53 3.13 3.65
C LEU A 104 13.60 2.04 3.79
N THR A 105 14.26 1.99 4.94
CA THR A 105 15.34 1.03 5.21
C THR A 105 15.10 0.35 6.55
N ARG A 106 15.21 -0.99 6.58
CA ARG A 106 14.94 -1.82 7.76
C ARG A 106 13.61 -1.48 8.43
N TYR A 107 12.59 -1.25 7.61
CA TYR A 107 11.28 -0.84 8.06
C TYR A 107 10.54 -2.03 8.65
N ASP A 108 9.97 -1.80 9.83
CA ASP A 108 9.14 -2.73 10.58
C ASP A 108 7.83 -2.01 10.89
N ILE A 109 6.72 -2.72 10.73
CA ILE A 109 5.37 -2.17 10.87
C ILE A 109 4.64 -2.68 12.12
N VAL A 110 5.28 -3.55 12.91
CA VAL A 110 4.78 -4.05 14.20
C VAL A 110 5.30 -3.22 15.36
#